data_AF-A0A9E2PWP7-F1
#
_entry.id   AF-A0A9E2PWP7-F1
#
_cell.length_a   1.000
_cell.length_b   1.000
_cell.length_c   1.000
_cell.angle_alpha   90.00
_cell.angle_beta   90.00
_cell.angle_gamma   90.00
#
_symmetry.space_group_name_H-M   'P 1'
#
loop_
_entity.id
_entity.type
_entity.pdbx_description
1 polymer ?
#
loop_
_entity_poly.entity_id
_entity_poly.type
_entity_poly.pdbx_seq_one_letter_code
_entity_poly.pdbx_strand_id
1 'polypeptide(L)'
;MQIPCSRIQAIFAFQGVRLDRRTPASMVWDEHGGTFVLRVDELAATEVAAGEPETGIILEIPLSLPEGLIRSLEEFAAQQQLPLSPPSGPELLEDVVLAACHLPVQNLFVFAEEPRLEVKRRGEAVELTLTGAFKARRLPCQETDLVIHLTRAAMTRLVALVLSLARGGL
;
A
#
# COMPACT_ATOMS: atom_id res chain seq x y z
N MET A 1 -7.45 0.32 11.20
CA MET A 1 -6.40 -0.50 11.87
C MET A 1 -5.03 -0.01 11.44
N GLN A 2 -4.00 -0.06 12.30
CA GLN A 2 -2.63 0.32 11.92
C GLN A 2 -1.80 -0.93 11.63
N ILE A 3 -1.13 -0.95 10.48
CA ILE A 3 -0.21 -1.99 10.02
C ILE A 3 1.20 -1.41 9.98
N PRO A 4 2.20 -2.06 10.61
CA PRO A 4 3.58 -1.62 10.49
C PRO A 4 4.01 -1.69 9.04
N CYS A 5 4.72 -0.66 8.60
CA CYS A 5 5.23 -0.52 7.26
C CYS A 5 6.71 -0.12 7.37
N SER A 6 7.58 -1.09 7.10
CA SER A 6 9.03 -0.99 7.24
C SER A 6 9.67 -0.13 6.14
N ARG A 7 9.01 -0.05 4.97
CA ARG A 7 9.42 0.81 3.86
C ARG A 7 8.19 1.37 3.17
N ILE A 8 8.23 2.66 2.88
CA ILE A 8 7.25 3.34 2.04
C ILE A 8 8.00 4.23 1.07
N GLN A 9 7.75 4.02 -0.22
CA GLN A 9 8.40 4.75 -1.28
C GLN A 9 7.42 4.95 -2.44
N ALA A 10 7.31 6.18 -2.94
CA ALA A 10 6.69 6.50 -4.21
C ALA A 10 7.71 7.26 -5.07
N ILE A 11 8.00 6.76 -6.27
CA ILE A 11 8.88 7.43 -7.22
C ILE A 11 8.04 7.86 -8.40
N PHE A 12 8.05 9.15 -8.70
CA PHE A 12 7.40 9.76 -9.86
C PHE A 12 8.44 10.42 -10.75
N ALA A 13 9.18 9.60 -11.51
CA ALA A 13 10.32 10.04 -12.33
C ALA A 13 9.94 11.15 -13.33
N PHE A 14 8.74 11.08 -13.91
CA PHE A 14 8.20 12.09 -14.83
C PHE A 14 7.93 13.47 -14.17
N GLN A 15 7.85 13.52 -12.84
CA GLN A 15 7.79 14.76 -12.05
C GLN A 15 9.13 15.08 -11.37
N GLY A 16 10.11 14.17 -11.44
CA GLY A 16 11.37 14.30 -10.70
C GLY A 16 11.20 14.25 -9.19
N VAL A 17 10.10 13.66 -8.68
CA VAL A 17 9.80 13.63 -7.24
C VAL A 17 9.77 12.22 -6.69
N ARG A 18 10.40 12.07 -5.53
CA ARG A 18 10.38 10.89 -4.68
C ARG A 18 9.71 11.25 -3.36
N LEU A 19 8.78 10.41 -2.92
CA LEU A 19 8.21 10.45 -1.59
C LEU A 19 8.69 9.23 -0.84
N ASP A 20 9.29 9.42 0.31
CA ASP A 20 9.64 8.32 1.19
C ASP A 20 9.54 8.70 2.66
N ARG A 21 9.67 7.70 3.51
CA ARG A 21 9.80 7.90 4.95
C ARG A 21 11.10 7.27 5.42
N ARG A 22 11.90 8.05 6.15
CA ARG A 22 13.20 7.60 6.70
C ARG A 22 13.07 6.74 7.96
N THR A 23 11.89 6.69 8.55
CA THR A 23 11.58 5.87 9.74
C THR A 23 10.48 4.89 9.39
N PRO A 24 10.44 3.71 10.07
CA PRO A 24 9.27 2.84 10.01
C PRO A 24 7.99 3.64 10.28
N ALA A 25 6.96 3.38 9.48
CA ALA A 25 5.67 4.04 9.57
C ALA A 25 4.58 3.02 9.91
N SER A 26 3.38 3.54 10.14
CA SER A 26 2.16 2.74 10.10
C SER A 26 1.38 3.08 8.84
N MET A 27 0.93 2.06 8.13
CA MET A 27 -0.10 2.15 7.11
C MET A 27 -1.46 1.93 7.78
N VAL A 28 -2.44 2.80 7.53
CA VAL A 28 -3.80 2.64 8.04
C VAL A 28 -4.62 1.82 7.06
N TRP A 29 -5.22 0.74 7.54
CA TRP A 29 -6.18 -0.09 6.81
C TRP A 29 -7.58 0.23 7.32
N ASP A 30 -8.48 0.66 6.45
CA ASP A 30 -9.82 1.11 6.80
C ASP A 30 -10.87 0.68 5.77
N GLU A 31 -12.14 0.86 6.12
CA GLU A 31 -13.30 0.62 5.26
C GLU A 31 -14.23 1.84 5.27
N HIS A 32 -14.59 2.31 4.08
CA HIS A 32 -15.51 3.43 3.89
C HIS A 32 -16.50 3.13 2.77
N GLY A 33 -17.77 2.93 3.12
CA GLY A 33 -18.88 2.88 2.14
C GLY A 33 -18.78 1.72 1.13
N GLY A 34 -18.24 0.59 1.54
CA GLY A 34 -17.99 -0.61 0.74
C GLY A 34 -16.61 -0.68 0.09
N THR A 35 -15.78 0.36 0.25
CA THR A 35 -14.42 0.44 -0.32
C THR A 35 -13.37 0.36 0.78
N PHE A 36 -12.36 -0.48 0.59
CA PHE A 36 -11.24 -0.58 1.52
C PHE A 36 -10.15 0.40 1.14
N VAL A 37 -9.53 1.02 2.13
CA VAL A 37 -8.53 2.06 1.91
C VAL A 37 -7.26 1.72 2.68
N LEU A 38 -6.13 1.70 1.98
CA LEU A 38 -4.80 1.70 2.56
C LEU A 38 -4.26 3.13 2.51
N ARG A 39 -3.92 3.72 3.66
CA ARG A 39 -3.44 5.10 3.75
C ARG A 39 -2.08 5.19 4.40
N VAL A 40 -1.26 6.09 3.90
CA VAL A 40 0.01 6.48 4.51
C VAL A 40 0.10 8.00 4.54
N ASP A 41 0.54 8.51 5.67
CA ASP A 41 0.77 9.93 5.92
C ASP A 41 2.25 10.22 6.27
N GLU A 42 2.59 11.50 6.23
CA GLU A 42 3.88 12.07 6.62
C GLU A 42 5.06 11.60 5.76
N LEU A 43 4.85 11.58 4.44
CA LEU A 43 5.90 11.30 3.46
C LEU A 43 6.72 12.56 3.17
N ALA A 44 8.04 12.41 3.19
CA ALA A 44 8.95 13.50 2.83
C ALA A 44 9.17 13.52 1.32
N ALA A 45 8.96 14.68 0.70
CA ALA A 45 9.28 14.89 -0.70
C ALA A 45 10.76 15.24 -0.91
N THR A 46 11.41 14.53 -1.83
CA THR A 46 12.78 14.74 -2.26
C THR A 46 12.88 14.66 -3.78
N GLU A 47 13.97 15.17 -4.35
CA GLU A 47 14.22 15.04 -5.80
C GLU A 47 14.68 13.62 -6.13
N VAL A 48 14.24 13.11 -7.27
CA VAL A 48 14.70 11.81 -7.82
C VAL A 48 16.14 11.95 -8.27
N ALA A 49 17.02 11.06 -7.77
CA ALA A 49 18.41 11.04 -8.18
C ALA A 49 18.56 10.53 -9.64
N ALA A 50 19.61 10.99 -10.33
CA ALA A 50 19.90 10.52 -11.68
C ALA A 50 20.14 9.01 -11.71
N GLY A 51 19.39 8.29 -12.55
CA GLY A 51 19.48 6.83 -12.69
C GLY A 51 18.62 6.01 -11.71
N GLU A 52 17.74 6.64 -10.92
CA GLU A 52 16.73 5.92 -10.14
C GLU A 52 15.67 5.21 -11.02
N PRO A 53 15.03 4.15 -10.50
CA PRO A 53 14.17 3.25 -11.27
C PRO A 53 12.89 3.91 -11.79
N GLU A 54 12.18 3.16 -12.64
CA GLU A 54 10.89 3.55 -13.22
C GLU A 54 9.84 3.92 -12.17
N THR A 55 8.88 4.74 -12.59
CA THR A 55 7.77 5.24 -11.77
C THR A 55 6.99 4.10 -11.08
N GLY A 56 6.75 4.21 -9.77
CA GLY A 56 6.00 3.21 -9.01
C GLY A 56 5.90 3.51 -7.52
N ILE A 57 5.06 2.74 -6.82
CA ILE A 57 4.91 2.80 -5.36
C ILE A 57 5.24 1.44 -4.75
N ILE A 58 6.03 1.42 -3.68
CA ILE A 58 6.44 0.23 -2.94
C ILE A 58 6.13 0.43 -1.46
N LEU A 59 5.44 -0.54 -0.86
CA LEU A 59 5.17 -0.63 0.58
C LEU A 59 5.65 -2.00 1.09
N GLU A 60 6.30 -2.06 2.25
CA GLU A 60 6.79 -3.33 2.82
C GLU A 60 6.23 -3.54 4.24
N ILE A 61 5.42 -4.58 4.42
CA ILE A 61 4.89 -5.01 5.73
C ILE A 61 5.84 -6.08 6.29
N PRO A 62 6.46 -5.90 7.47
CA PRO A 62 7.34 -6.92 8.04
C PRO A 62 6.55 -8.20 8.36
N LEU A 63 7.13 -9.38 8.10
CA LEU A 63 6.48 -10.68 8.40
C LEU A 63 6.52 -11.04 9.88
N SER A 64 7.52 -10.55 10.61
CA SER A 64 7.64 -10.68 12.07
C SER A 64 6.64 -9.76 12.79
N LEU A 65 5.34 -9.97 12.53
CA LEU A 65 4.26 -9.24 13.17
C LEU A 65 4.08 -9.77 14.61
N PRO A 66 3.90 -8.88 15.60
CA PRO A 66 3.54 -9.31 16.95
C PRO A 66 2.22 -10.12 16.93
N GLU A 67 2.12 -11.16 17.78
CA GLU A 67 0.91 -12.00 17.86
C GLU A 67 -0.38 -11.18 18.07
N GLY A 68 -0.30 -10.11 18.86
CA GLY A 68 -1.42 -9.19 19.08
C GLY A 68 -1.92 -8.53 17.78
N LEU A 69 -1.02 -8.24 16.84
CA LEU A 69 -1.37 -7.66 15.54
C LEU A 69 -1.95 -8.69 14.58
N ILE A 70 -1.45 -9.93 14.60
CA ILE A 70 -2.05 -11.05 13.85
C ILE A 70 -3.51 -11.21 14.29
N ARG A 71 -3.75 -11.20 15.61
CA ARG A 71 -5.11 -11.26 16.16
C ARG A 71 -5.95 -10.06 15.72
N SER A 72 -5.41 -8.84 15.74
CA SER A 72 -6.14 -7.65 15.26
C SER A 72 -6.49 -7.73 13.77
N LEU A 73 -5.63 -8.33 12.94
CA LEU A 73 -5.92 -8.59 11.52
C LEU A 73 -7.09 -9.58 11.34
N GLU A 74 -7.13 -10.64 12.15
CA GLU A 74 -8.25 -11.60 12.14
C GLU A 74 -9.55 -10.97 12.62
N GLU A 75 -9.50 -10.16 13.69
CA GLU A 75 -10.64 -9.41 14.19
C GLU A 75 -11.15 -8.40 13.17
N PHE A 76 -10.24 -7.69 12.49
CA PHE A 76 -10.58 -6.80 11.38
C PHE A 76 -11.28 -7.58 10.25
N ALA A 77 -10.73 -8.72 9.82
CA ALA A 77 -11.35 -9.55 8.80
C ALA A 77 -12.76 -10.03 9.20
N ALA A 78 -12.93 -10.46 10.45
CA ALA A 78 -14.21 -10.92 10.98
C ALA A 78 -15.25 -9.79 11.04
N GLN A 79 -14.88 -8.62 11.57
CA GLN A 79 -15.74 -7.43 11.64
C GLN A 79 -16.21 -6.99 10.25
N GLN A 80 -15.30 -7.07 9.28
CA GLN A 80 -15.55 -6.69 7.90
C GLN A 80 -16.19 -7.81 7.06
N GLN A 81 -16.42 -8.99 7.66
CA GLN A 81 -16.97 -10.18 6.99
C GLN A 81 -16.15 -10.57 5.74
N LEU A 82 -14.83 -10.54 5.85
CA LEU A 82 -13.90 -10.97 4.80
C LEU A 82 -13.70 -12.49 4.90
N PRO A 83 -14.10 -13.28 3.88
CA PRO A 83 -13.93 -14.73 3.93
C PRO A 83 -12.45 -15.11 3.74
N LEU A 84 -11.75 -15.37 4.85
CA LEU A 84 -10.34 -15.77 4.84
C LEU A 84 -10.20 -17.22 4.40
N SER A 85 -9.99 -17.42 3.10
CA SER A 85 -9.55 -18.71 2.54
C SER A 85 -8.03 -18.70 2.36
N PRO A 86 -7.34 -19.85 2.51
CA PRO A 86 -5.92 -19.93 2.21
C PRO A 86 -5.62 -19.40 0.80
N PRO A 87 -4.56 -18.58 0.62
CA PRO A 87 -4.19 -18.10 -0.70
C PRO A 87 -3.77 -19.26 -1.60
N SER A 88 -4.06 -19.18 -2.90
CA SER A 88 -3.71 -20.22 -3.87
C SER A 88 -2.22 -20.26 -4.22
N GLY A 89 -1.44 -19.27 -3.80
CA GLY A 89 -0.02 -19.15 -4.05
C GLY A 89 0.64 -18.08 -3.18
N PRO A 90 1.98 -17.92 -3.28
CA PRO A 90 2.75 -16.99 -2.45
C PRO A 90 2.66 -15.53 -2.90
N GLU A 91 1.95 -15.27 -4.00
CA GLU A 91 1.86 -13.97 -4.66
C GLU A 91 0.42 -13.69 -5.10
N LEU A 92 0.05 -12.41 -5.16
CA LEU A 92 -1.22 -11.92 -5.67
C LEU A 92 -0.98 -10.81 -6.69
N LEU A 93 -1.88 -10.73 -7.66
CA LEU A 93 -2.01 -9.58 -8.54
C LEU A 93 -3.45 -9.11 -8.50
N GLU A 94 -3.65 -7.86 -8.10
CA GLU A 94 -4.97 -7.28 -7.83
C GLU A 94 -5.25 -6.07 -8.70
N ASP A 95 -6.51 -5.96 -9.13
CA ASP A 95 -7.07 -4.72 -9.64
C ASP A 95 -7.32 -3.75 -8.47
N VAL A 96 -6.80 -2.54 -8.60
CA VAL A 96 -6.99 -1.47 -7.63
C VAL A 96 -8.05 -0.51 -8.15
N VAL A 97 -8.91 -0.01 -7.27
CA VAL A 97 -9.97 0.94 -7.65
C VAL A 97 -9.37 2.32 -7.95
N LEU A 98 -8.46 2.76 -7.10
CA LEU A 98 -7.74 4.03 -7.20
C LEU A 98 -6.42 3.89 -6.46
N ALA A 99 -5.36 4.47 -7.00
CA ALA A 99 -4.18 4.76 -6.22
C ALA A 99 -3.71 6.18 -6.52
N ALA A 100 -3.48 6.94 -5.47
CA ALA A 100 -3.13 8.34 -5.59
C ALA A 100 -2.22 8.82 -4.46
N CYS A 101 -1.44 9.84 -4.78
CA CYS A 101 -0.46 10.46 -3.93
C CYS A 101 -0.68 11.97 -3.94
N HIS A 102 -0.71 12.58 -2.77
CA HIS A 102 -0.80 14.01 -2.60
C HIS A 102 0.56 14.57 -2.19
N LEU A 103 0.92 15.71 -2.78
CA LEU A 103 2.10 16.48 -2.42
C LEU A 103 1.66 17.91 -2.09
N PRO A 104 1.22 18.15 -0.84
CA PRO A 104 0.60 19.41 -0.46
C PRO A 104 1.47 20.63 -0.75
N VAL A 105 2.77 20.55 -0.44
CA VAL A 105 3.74 21.65 -0.66
C VAL A 105 3.87 22.03 -2.15
N GLN A 106 3.65 21.06 -3.05
CA GLN A 106 3.79 21.26 -4.50
C GLN A 106 2.43 21.47 -5.19
N ASN A 107 1.31 21.44 -4.44
CA ASN A 107 -0.05 21.40 -4.97
C ASN A 107 -0.23 20.33 -6.07
N LEU A 108 0.42 19.18 -5.90
CA LEU A 108 0.45 18.13 -6.90
C LEU A 108 -0.35 16.92 -6.40
N PHE A 109 -1.21 16.42 -7.27
CA PHE A 109 -1.94 15.18 -7.10
C PHE A 109 -1.52 14.22 -8.19
N VAL A 110 -0.89 13.11 -7.80
CA VAL A 110 -0.46 12.06 -8.71
C VAL A 110 -1.40 10.88 -8.55
N PHE A 111 -1.91 10.33 -9.65
CA PHE A 111 -2.79 9.16 -9.62
C PHE A 111 -2.40 8.17 -10.70
N ALA A 112 -2.63 6.89 -10.45
CA ALA A 112 -2.42 5.82 -11.42
C ALA A 112 -3.71 5.58 -12.22
N GLU A 113 -3.57 5.56 -13.54
CA GLU A 113 -4.57 4.93 -14.42
C GLU A 113 -4.28 3.43 -14.54
N GLU A 114 -5.36 2.65 -14.55
CA GLU A 114 -5.32 1.17 -14.57
C GLU A 114 -4.38 0.58 -13.50
N PRO A 115 -4.52 0.99 -12.22
CA PRO A 115 -3.59 0.58 -11.18
C PRO A 115 -3.65 -0.91 -10.91
N ARG A 116 -2.47 -1.53 -10.83
CA ARG A 116 -2.29 -2.94 -10.46
C ARG A 116 -1.45 -3.03 -9.20
N LEU A 117 -1.90 -3.85 -8.25
CA LEU A 117 -1.17 -4.14 -7.02
C LEU A 117 -0.63 -5.57 -7.07
N GLU A 118 0.69 -5.70 -7.16
CA GLU A 118 1.39 -6.95 -6.95
C GLU A 118 1.72 -7.09 -5.47
N VAL A 119 1.45 -8.26 -4.89
CA VAL A 119 1.74 -8.58 -3.49
C VAL A 119 2.55 -9.86 -3.45
N LYS A 120 3.75 -9.83 -2.87
CA LYS A 120 4.60 -11.02 -2.76
C LYS A 120 5.49 -10.98 -1.54
N ARG A 121 6.00 -12.15 -1.15
CA ARG A 121 7.05 -12.25 -0.14
C ARG A 121 8.38 -11.72 -0.70
N ARG A 122 9.05 -10.84 0.05
CA ARG A 122 10.40 -10.37 -0.24
C ARG A 122 11.25 -10.41 1.02
N GLY A 123 12.03 -11.48 1.17
CA GLY A 123 12.80 -11.74 2.39
C GLY A 123 11.88 -11.85 3.61
N GLU A 124 12.08 -10.97 4.58
CA GLU A 124 11.33 -10.90 5.85
C GLU A 124 10.13 -9.94 5.79
N ALA A 125 9.68 -9.56 4.60
CA ALA A 125 8.54 -8.67 4.41
C ALA A 125 7.56 -9.18 3.34
N VAL A 126 6.34 -8.68 3.38
CA VAL A 126 5.39 -8.67 2.26
C VAL A 126 5.57 -7.35 1.52
N GLU A 127 6.01 -7.42 0.28
CA GLU A 127 6.13 -6.28 -0.61
C GLU A 127 4.81 -6.09 -1.38
N LEU A 128 4.27 -4.88 -1.30
CA LEU A 128 3.13 -4.39 -2.08
C LEU A 128 3.71 -3.42 -3.12
N THR A 129 3.74 -3.84 -4.38
CA THR A 129 4.21 -3.01 -5.50
C THR A 129 3.01 -2.57 -6.32
N LEU A 130 2.79 -1.26 -6.39
CA LEU A 130 1.75 -0.67 -7.20
C LEU A 130 2.35 -0.07 -8.47
N THR A 131 1.81 -0.53 -9.60
CA THR A 131 2.17 -0.09 -10.95
C THR A 131 0.94 0.47 -11.68
N GLY A 132 1.18 1.22 -12.75
CA GLY A 132 0.13 1.80 -13.58
C GLY A 132 0.67 3.00 -14.38
N ALA A 133 -0.19 3.56 -15.23
CA ALA A 133 0.13 4.79 -15.94
C ALA A 133 -0.10 5.99 -15.03
N PHE A 134 0.95 6.45 -14.34
CA PHE A 134 0.84 7.58 -13.43
C PHE A 134 0.71 8.91 -14.17
N LYS A 135 -0.25 9.72 -13.74
CA LYS A 135 -0.49 11.08 -14.22
C LYS A 135 -0.51 12.04 -13.05
N ALA A 136 -0.18 13.30 -13.32
CA ALA A 136 -0.21 14.35 -12.33
C ALA A 136 -1.16 15.48 -12.72
N ARG A 137 -1.84 16.05 -11.73
CA ARG A 137 -2.67 17.26 -11.86
C ARG A 137 -2.34 18.21 -10.73
N ARG A 138 -2.43 19.52 -11.00
CA ARG A 138 -2.27 20.53 -9.96
C ARG A 138 -3.62 20.82 -9.32
N LEU A 139 -3.73 20.61 -8.02
CA LEU A 139 -4.91 20.92 -7.24
C LEU A 139 -4.52 21.17 -5.78
N PRO A 140 -5.22 22.07 -5.06
CA PRO A 140 -5.01 22.25 -3.65
C PRO A 140 -5.43 20.96 -2.91
N CYS A 141 -4.50 20.31 -2.23
CA CYS A 141 -4.78 19.12 -1.44
C CYS A 141 -4.22 19.24 -0.02
N GLN A 142 -4.97 18.75 0.97
CA GLN A 142 -4.62 18.89 2.40
C GLN A 142 -4.70 17.58 3.21
N GLU A 143 -5.01 16.43 2.59
CA GLU A 143 -5.66 15.35 3.36
C GLU A 143 -4.83 14.07 3.62
N THR A 144 -4.09 13.49 2.66
CA THR A 144 -3.33 12.24 2.88
C THR A 144 -2.26 12.05 1.82
N ASP A 145 -1.03 11.70 2.20
CA ASP A 145 0.09 11.66 1.25
C ASP A 145 -0.02 10.51 0.25
N LEU A 146 -0.51 9.33 0.65
CA LEU A 146 -0.73 8.18 -0.24
C LEU A 146 -2.01 7.41 0.14
N VAL A 147 -2.83 7.11 -0.87
CA VAL A 147 -4.05 6.29 -0.74
C VAL A 147 -4.11 5.20 -1.80
N ILE A 148 -4.52 3.99 -1.41
CA ILE A 148 -4.80 2.86 -2.30
C ILE A 148 -6.19 2.33 -1.95
N HIS A 149 -7.12 2.39 -2.89
CA HIS A 149 -8.48 1.90 -2.74
C HIS A 149 -8.61 0.49 -3.33
N LEU A 150 -9.09 -0.44 -2.52
CA LEU A 150 -9.27 -1.84 -2.87
C LEU A 150 -10.75 -2.19 -2.84
N THR A 151 -11.13 -3.09 -3.75
CA THR A 151 -12.42 -3.78 -3.64
C THR A 151 -12.39 -4.70 -2.42
N ARG A 152 -13.58 -5.07 -1.92
CA ARG A 152 -13.72 -6.10 -0.87
C ARG A 152 -12.99 -7.41 -1.24
N ALA A 153 -13.05 -7.82 -2.51
CA ALA A 153 -12.41 -9.05 -2.96
C ALA A 153 -10.88 -8.97 -2.90
N ALA A 154 -10.30 -7.86 -3.38
CA ALA A 154 -8.87 -7.62 -3.31
C ALA A 154 -8.39 -7.52 -1.85
N MET A 155 -9.13 -6.80 -1.00
CA MET A 155 -8.81 -6.71 0.43
C MET A 155 -8.86 -8.08 1.12
N THR A 156 -9.87 -8.90 0.81
CA THR A 156 -10.00 -10.26 1.36
C THR A 156 -8.75 -11.10 1.05
N ARG A 157 -8.30 -11.08 -0.21
CA ARG A 157 -7.12 -11.84 -0.64
C ARG A 157 -5.83 -11.29 -0.04
N LEU A 158 -5.67 -9.96 0.01
CA LEU A 158 -4.53 -9.31 0.65
C LEU A 158 -4.41 -9.72 2.12
N VAL A 159 -5.50 -9.60 2.90
CA VAL A 159 -5.51 -9.99 4.32
C VAL A 159 -5.16 -11.47 4.48
N ALA A 160 -5.77 -12.35 3.66
CA ALA A 160 -5.51 -13.78 3.70
C ALA A 160 -4.04 -14.12 3.42
N LEU A 161 -3.43 -13.48 2.40
CA LEU A 161 -2.02 -13.69 2.08
C LEU A 161 -1.10 -13.19 3.19
N VAL A 162 -1.32 -11.96 3.70
CA VAL A 162 -0.50 -11.40 4.78
C VAL A 162 -0.55 -12.29 6.03
N LEU A 163 -1.74 -12.75 6.42
CA LEU A 163 -1.89 -13.67 7.56
C LEU A 163 -1.22 -15.03 7.30
N SER A 164 -1.33 -15.59 6.09
CA SER A 164 -0.65 -16.84 5.73
C SER A 164 0.86 -16.69 5.88
N LEU A 165 1.44 -15.66 5.27
CA LEU A 165 2.89 -15.44 5.25
C LEU A 165 3.43 -15.11 6.65
N ALA A 166 2.72 -14.30 7.44
CA ALA A 166 3.13 -13.94 8.81
C ALA A 166 3.15 -15.16 9.75
N ARG A 167 2.34 -16.18 9.46
CA ARG A 167 2.31 -17.45 10.20
C ARG A 167 3.34 -18.47 9.71
N GLY A 168 4.19 -18.11 8.75
CA GLY A 168 5.11 -19.04 8.09
C GLY A 168 4.42 -20.00 7.12
N GLY A 169 3.20 -19.70 6.69
CA GLY A 169 2.50 -20.41 5.62
C GLY A 169 2.92 -19.89 4.24
N LEU A 170 3.36 -20.82 3.38
CA LEU A 170 3.98 -20.65 2.05
C LEU A 170 5.42 -20.06 2.07
#